data_AF-A0A941VV44-F1
#
_entry.id   AF-A0A941VV44-F1
#
_cell.length_a   1.000
_cell.length_b   1.000
_cell.length_c   1.000
_cell.angle_alpha   90.00
_cell.angle_beta   90.00
_cell.angle_gamma   90.00
#
_symmetry.space_group_name_H-M   'P 1'
#
loop_
_entity.id
_entity.type
_entity.pdbx_description
1 polymer ?
#
loop_
_entity_poly.entity_id
_entity_poly.type
_entity_poly.pdbx_seq_one_letter_code
_entity_poly.pdbx_strand_id
1 'polypeptide(L)'
;EILRCLVGSEMCIRDSFFRILEECRWELDMRGYGHVRFYVSGGIKEEDIDVLNPVVDGYGIGTSISNAPVVDYAMDIMELEGKPLAKRGKWSGSKRVLRCTACGKGSIVPLRDTPAVCGCGGIAHDILVPVLNRGNLLLDMASHKAIREYVLGQMERVDLRD
;
A
#
# COMPACT_ATOMS: atom_id res chain seq x y z
N GLU A 1 29.09 12.05 -4.38
CA GLU A 1 28.34 13.33 -4.34
C GLU A 1 26.93 13.09 -4.88
N ILE A 2 25.92 13.84 -4.43
CA ILE A 2 24.52 13.68 -4.85
C ILE A 2 24.11 14.94 -5.62
N LEU A 3 23.62 14.78 -6.85
CA LEU A 3 23.05 15.88 -7.61
C LEU A 3 21.56 15.98 -7.29
N ARG A 4 21.13 17.08 -6.68
CA ARG A 4 19.70 17.37 -6.44
C ARG A 4 19.17 18.19 -7.62
N CYS A 5 18.42 17.54 -8.51
CA CYS A 5 17.77 18.24 -9.60
C CYS A 5 16.42 18.79 -9.11
N LEU A 6 16.37 20.09 -8.78
CA LEU A 6 15.13 20.81 -8.45
C LEU A 6 14.57 21.41 -9.75
N VAL A 7 13.82 20.62 -10.52
CA VAL A 7 13.10 21.14 -11.68
C VAL A 7 11.74 21.64 -11.21
N GLY A 8 11.54 22.96 -11.31
CA GLY A 8 10.31 23.65 -10.90
C GLY A 8 9.10 23.28 -11.78
N SER A 9 7.92 23.30 -11.17
CA SER A 9 6.65 22.73 -11.63
C SER A 9 6.04 23.32 -12.92
N GLU A 10 6.62 24.35 -13.52
CA GLU A 10 5.97 25.09 -14.61
C GLU A 10 6.51 24.79 -16.01
N MET A 11 7.62 24.06 -16.16
CA MET A 11 8.28 23.93 -17.48
C MET A 11 8.86 22.55 -17.78
N CYS A 12 8.14 21.49 -17.41
CA CYS A 12 8.48 20.14 -17.87
C CYS A 12 7.22 19.37 -18.28
N ILE A 13 6.93 19.39 -19.58
CA ILE A 13 6.12 18.34 -20.20
C ILE A 13 6.82 17.02 -19.86
N ARG A 14 6.12 16.00 -19.36
CA ARG A 14 6.74 14.84 -18.68
C ARG A 14 7.79 14.10 -19.50
N ASP A 15 7.62 14.03 -20.82
CA ASP A 15 8.63 13.51 -21.76
C ASP A 15 9.93 14.32 -21.74
N SER A 16 9.86 15.62 -21.46
CA SER A 16 11.02 16.49 -21.27
C SER A 16 11.81 16.13 -20.01
N PHE A 17 11.15 15.70 -18.92
CA PHE A 17 11.85 15.47 -17.66
C PHE A 17 12.77 14.25 -17.71
N PHE A 18 12.27 13.14 -18.25
CA PHE A 18 13.10 11.96 -18.50
C PHE A 18 14.28 12.29 -19.42
N ARG A 19 14.03 13.02 -20.52
CA ARG A 19 15.07 13.41 -21.49
C ARG A 19 16.14 14.30 -20.88
N ILE A 20 15.78 15.24 -20.01
CA ILE A 20 16.74 16.07 -19.28
C ILE A 20 17.64 15.21 -18.40
N LEU A 21 17.07 14.24 -17.68
CA LEU A 21 17.85 13.33 -16.83
C LEU A 21 18.74 12.40 -17.67
N GLU A 22 18.24 11.90 -18.80
CA GLU A 22 19.00 11.09 -19.75
C GLU A 22 20.21 11.88 -20.32
N GLU A 23 20.01 13.13 -20.73
CA GLU A 23 21.08 14.02 -21.17
C GLU A 23 22.10 14.29 -20.06
N CYS A 24 21.64 14.58 -18.84
CA CYS A 24 22.52 14.79 -17.70
C CYS A 24 23.34 13.53 -17.39
N ARG A 25 22.73 12.35 -17.48
CA ARG A 25 23.41 11.06 -17.27
C ARG A 25 24.50 10.85 -18.31
N TRP A 26 24.19 11.08 -19.59
CA TRP A 26 25.14 11.01 -20.70
C TRP A 26 26.36 11.91 -20.48
N GLU A 27 26.13 13.18 -20.15
CA GLU A 27 27.22 14.16 -19.96
C GLU A 27 28.11 13.82 -18.76
N LEU A 28 27.52 13.34 -17.66
CA LEU A 28 28.29 12.89 -16.49
C LEU A 28 29.10 11.64 -16.79
N ASP A 29 28.53 10.67 -17.51
CA ASP A 29 29.20 9.42 -17.86
C ASP A 29 30.37 9.65 -18.81
N MET A 30 30.20 10.50 -19.83
CA MET A 30 31.28 10.91 -20.74
C MET A 30 32.47 11.53 -20.00
N ARG A 31 32.26 12.10 -18.82
CA ARG A 31 33.30 12.73 -17.98
C ARG A 31 33.79 11.83 -16.84
N GLY A 32 33.33 10.57 -16.76
CA GLY A 32 33.74 9.61 -15.74
C GLY A 32 33.00 9.72 -14.39
N TYR A 33 31.88 10.45 -14.33
CA TYR A 33 31.07 10.66 -13.12
C TYR A 33 29.89 9.69 -13.01
N GLY A 34 30.05 8.44 -13.45
CA GLY A 34 29.03 7.38 -13.35
C GLY A 34 28.58 7.03 -11.93
N HIS A 35 29.39 7.40 -10.93
CA HIS A 35 29.07 7.18 -9.52
C HIS A 35 28.10 8.22 -8.92
N VAL A 36 27.81 9.30 -9.64
CA VAL A 36 26.87 10.35 -9.19
C VAL A 36 25.45 9.83 -9.36
N ARG A 37 24.70 9.76 -8.26
CA ARG A 37 23.31 9.30 -8.25
C ARG A 37 22.32 10.44 -8.42
N PHE A 38 21.18 10.16 -9.03
CA PHE A 38 20.09 11.09 -9.26
C PHE A 38 18.97 10.91 -8.24
N TYR A 39 18.60 12.01 -7.59
CA TYR A 39 17.45 12.08 -6.71
C TYR A 39 16.48 13.15 -7.19
N VAL A 40 15.24 12.77 -7.46
CA VAL A 40 14.21 13.66 -8.01
C VAL A 40 13.08 13.86 -7.02
N SER A 41 12.43 15.00 -7.08
CA SER A 41 11.28 15.33 -6.22
C SER A 41 10.42 16.39 -6.90
N GLY A 42 9.16 16.50 -6.46
CA GLY A 42 8.23 17.53 -6.94
C GLY A 42 7.24 16.96 -7.95
N GLY A 43 5.97 16.86 -7.53
CA GLY A 43 4.88 16.43 -8.41
C GLY A 43 4.92 14.97 -8.87
N ILE A 44 5.88 14.16 -8.43
CA ILE A 44 6.02 12.75 -8.82
C ILE A 44 4.81 11.92 -8.37
N LYS A 45 4.21 11.20 -9.33
CA LYS A 45 3.13 10.22 -9.15
C LYS A 45 3.63 8.80 -9.43
N GLU A 46 2.80 7.82 -9.12
CA GLU A 46 3.07 6.40 -9.36
C GLU A 46 3.42 6.10 -10.82
N GLU A 47 2.64 6.64 -11.76
CA GLU A 47 2.85 6.53 -13.22
C GLU A 47 4.20 7.07 -13.71
N ASP A 48 4.82 8.00 -12.97
CA ASP A 48 6.11 8.59 -13.35
C ASP A 48 7.30 7.70 -12.93
N ILE A 49 7.10 6.81 -11.95
CA ILE A 49 8.19 6.01 -11.36
C ILE A 49 8.80 5.08 -12.41
N ASP A 50 7.96 4.31 -13.11
CA ASP A 50 8.42 3.35 -14.12
C ASP A 50 9.16 4.01 -15.28
N VAL A 51 8.72 5.21 -15.68
CA VAL A 51 9.36 6.00 -16.74
C VAL A 51 10.73 6.50 -16.31
N LEU A 52 10.88 6.89 -15.03
CA LEU A 52 12.09 7.51 -14.49
C LEU A 52 13.11 6.49 -13.93
N ASN A 53 12.66 5.28 -13.57
CA ASN A 53 13.47 4.19 -13.02
C ASN A 53 14.78 3.90 -13.80
N PRO A 54 14.85 4.03 -15.15
CA PRO A 54 16.10 3.79 -15.87
C PRO A 54 17.24 4.75 -15.53
N VAL A 55 16.94 5.95 -15.01
CA VAL A 55 17.94 7.02 -14.80
C VAL A 55 17.93 7.63 -13.39
N VAL A 56 16.95 7.30 -12.55
CA VAL A 56 16.79 7.86 -11.20
C VAL A 56 17.08 6.82 -10.13
N ASP A 57 17.87 7.20 -9.12
CA ASP A 57 18.24 6.34 -7.99
C ASP A 57 17.36 6.53 -6.74
N GLY A 58 16.61 7.63 -6.67
CA GLY A 58 15.73 7.88 -5.54
C GLY A 58 14.72 9.01 -5.74
N TYR A 59 13.63 8.93 -4.98
CA TYR A 59 12.47 9.78 -5.14
C TYR A 59 12.05 10.45 -3.83
N GLY A 60 11.84 11.76 -3.88
CA GLY A 60 11.15 12.53 -2.87
C GLY A 60 9.67 12.64 -3.24
N ILE A 61 8.83 11.79 -2.65
CA ILE A 61 7.38 11.74 -2.90
C ILE A 61 6.66 12.48 -1.76
N GLY A 62 5.96 13.55 -2.11
CA GLY A 62 5.26 14.42 -1.16
C GLY A 62 3.74 14.31 -1.30
N THR A 63 3.14 15.29 -2.01
CA THR A 63 1.69 15.49 -2.11
C THR A 63 0.89 14.25 -2.50
N SER A 64 1.43 13.38 -3.36
CA SER A 64 0.76 12.13 -3.78
C SER A 64 0.53 11.15 -2.63
N ILE A 65 1.37 11.19 -1.57
CA ILE A 65 1.18 10.40 -0.35
C ILE A 65 0.45 11.22 0.72
N SER A 66 0.91 12.44 1.00
CA SER A 66 0.40 13.23 2.13
C SER A 66 -1.03 13.74 1.92
N ASN A 67 -1.46 13.86 0.66
CA ASN A 67 -2.82 14.24 0.27
C ASN A 67 -3.51 13.10 -0.50
N ALA A 68 -3.18 11.84 -0.15
CA ALA A 68 -3.85 10.68 -0.73
C ALA A 68 -5.36 10.71 -0.40
N PRO A 69 -6.22 10.24 -1.31
CA PRO A 69 -7.65 10.12 -1.04
C PRO A 69 -7.91 9.32 0.23
N VAL A 70 -8.84 9.82 1.06
CA VAL A 70 -9.21 9.16 2.31
C VAL A 70 -10.13 7.98 1.99
N VAL A 71 -9.90 6.84 2.63
CA VAL A 71 -10.82 5.71 2.59
C VAL A 71 -12.04 6.04 3.46
N ASP A 72 -13.22 6.09 2.85
CA ASP A 72 -14.47 6.41 3.53
C ASP A 72 -15.00 5.21 4.33
N TYR A 73 -14.68 5.17 5.62
CA TYR A 73 -15.15 4.14 6.54
C TYR A 73 -16.44 4.55 7.24
N ALA A 74 -17.39 3.62 7.29
CA ALA A 74 -18.62 3.75 8.07
C ALA A 74 -18.65 2.72 9.21
N MET A 75 -19.16 3.15 10.38
CA MET A 75 -19.44 2.28 11.51
C MET A 75 -20.95 2.18 11.71
N ASP A 76 -21.45 0.95 11.71
CA ASP A 76 -22.88 0.65 11.79
C ASP A 76 -23.14 -0.44 12.86
N ILE A 77 -24.28 -0.35 13.55
CA ILE A 77 -24.76 -1.45 14.39
C ILE A 77 -25.23 -2.57 13.46
N MET A 78 -24.66 -3.76 13.64
CA MET A 78 -24.94 -4.95 12.83
C MET A 78 -25.72 -6.02 13.59
N GLU A 79 -25.75 -5.93 14.92
CA GLU A 79 -26.38 -6.89 15.82
C GLU A 79 -26.86 -6.15 17.08
N LEU A 80 -28.05 -6.49 17.56
CA LEU A 80 -28.64 -5.92 18.77
C LEU A 80 -29.08 -7.07 19.67
N GLU A 81 -28.53 -7.14 20.88
CA GLU A 81 -28.82 -8.20 21.86
C GLU A 81 -28.68 -9.63 21.28
N GLY A 82 -27.63 -9.88 20.48
CA GLY A 82 -27.40 -11.18 19.85
C GLY A 82 -28.24 -11.45 18.58
N LYS A 83 -29.15 -10.54 18.21
CA LYS A 83 -30.02 -10.69 17.04
C LYS A 83 -29.46 -9.89 15.86
N PRO A 84 -29.23 -10.53 14.68
CA PRO A 84 -28.79 -9.84 13.48
C PRO A 84 -29.79 -8.76 13.06
N LEU A 85 -29.39 -7.48 13.15
CA LEU A 85 -30.22 -6.34 12.78
C LEU A 85 -29.32 -5.23 12.22
N ALA A 86 -29.66 -4.69 11.04
CA ALA A 86 -28.93 -3.60 10.43
C ALA A 86 -29.87 -2.69 9.62
N LYS A 87 -29.42 -1.47 9.33
CA LYS A 87 -30.10 -0.56 8.40
C LYS A 87 -30.09 -1.10 6.97
N ARG A 88 -30.96 -0.56 6.11
CA ARG A 88 -31.00 -0.91 4.67
C ARG A 88 -29.62 -0.73 4.03
N GLY A 89 -29.26 -1.66 3.14
CA GLY A 89 -27.97 -1.66 2.43
C GLY A 89 -26.80 -2.25 3.23
N LYS A 90 -27.05 -2.83 4.41
CA LYS A 90 -26.01 -3.44 5.26
C LYS A 90 -26.38 -4.90 5.57
N TRP A 91 -25.37 -5.76 5.53
CA TRP A 91 -25.51 -7.20 5.80
C TRP A 91 -25.43 -7.44 7.30
N SER A 92 -26.54 -7.74 7.98
CA SER A 92 -26.58 -7.85 9.45
C SER A 92 -25.75 -9.02 10.02
N GLY A 93 -25.63 -9.07 11.35
CA GLY A 93 -24.98 -10.11 12.15
C GLY A 93 -23.47 -9.91 12.30
N SER A 94 -22.91 -10.49 13.37
CA SER A 94 -21.47 -10.59 13.56
C SER A 94 -20.81 -11.48 12.50
N LYS A 95 -19.61 -11.11 12.04
CA LYS A 95 -18.91 -11.76 10.92
C LYS A 95 -17.44 -11.99 11.24
N ARG A 96 -16.82 -12.88 10.45
CA ARG A 96 -15.37 -13.06 10.35
C ARG A 96 -14.89 -12.62 8.98
N VAL A 97 -13.63 -12.22 8.91
CA VAL A 97 -12.94 -12.03 7.64
C VAL A 97 -11.87 -13.10 7.57
N LEU A 98 -12.05 -14.05 6.66
CA LEU A 98 -11.09 -15.12 6.44
C LEU A 98 -10.16 -14.72 5.31
N ARG A 99 -8.85 -14.98 5.45
CA ARG A 99 -7.86 -14.76 4.40
C ARG A 99 -6.97 -16.00 4.25
N CYS A 100 -6.85 -16.50 3.02
CA CYS A 100 -5.97 -17.61 2.70
C CYS A 100 -4.51 -17.15 2.69
N THR A 101 -3.65 -17.85 3.42
CA THR A 101 -2.21 -17.55 3.46
C THR A 101 -1.46 -17.95 2.20
N ALA A 102 -1.98 -18.92 1.44
CA ALA A 102 -1.36 -19.41 0.21
C ALA A 102 -1.65 -18.52 -1.00
N CYS A 103 -2.93 -18.26 -1.30
CA CYS A 103 -3.32 -17.49 -2.49
C CYS A 103 -3.83 -16.06 -2.20
N GLY A 104 -3.91 -15.66 -0.93
CA GLY A 104 -4.37 -14.31 -0.55
C GLY A 104 -5.88 -14.07 -0.63
N LYS A 105 -6.66 -14.99 -1.20
CA LYS A 105 -8.12 -14.83 -1.35
C LYS A 105 -8.81 -14.63 0.00
N GLY A 106 -9.64 -13.59 0.07
CA GLY A 106 -10.46 -13.26 1.24
C GLY A 106 -11.92 -13.71 1.08
N SER A 107 -12.59 -13.98 2.20
CA SER A 107 -14.03 -14.20 2.24
C SER A 107 -14.62 -13.70 3.56
N ILE A 108 -15.85 -13.20 3.52
CA ILE A 108 -16.60 -12.78 4.71
C ILE A 108 -17.65 -13.85 5.01
N VAL A 109 -17.67 -14.33 6.25
CA VAL A 109 -18.61 -15.36 6.70
C VAL A 109 -19.25 -14.96 8.04
N PRO A 110 -20.45 -15.48 8.38
CA PRO A 110 -21.02 -15.33 9.71
C PRO A 110 -20.06 -15.79 10.83
N LEU A 111 -20.12 -15.14 12.00
CA LEU A 111 -19.22 -15.43 13.14
C LEU A 111 -19.28 -16.90 13.62
N ARG A 112 -20.44 -17.53 13.47
CA ARG A 112 -20.68 -18.92 13.85
C ARG A 112 -20.03 -19.95 12.91
N ASP A 113 -19.65 -19.53 11.70
CA ASP A 113 -19.08 -20.43 10.71
C ASP A 113 -17.59 -20.62 11.01
N THR A 114 -17.09 -21.83 10.78
CA THR A 114 -15.69 -22.19 11.03
C THR A 114 -14.81 -21.87 9.83
N PRO A 115 -13.53 -21.53 10.05
CA PRO A 115 -12.58 -21.33 8.96
C PRO A 115 -12.46 -22.58 8.09
N ALA A 116 -12.61 -22.41 6.77
CA ALA A 116 -12.63 -23.49 5.80
C ALA A 116 -11.32 -23.61 5.04
N VAL A 117 -11.12 -24.78 4.42
CA VAL A 117 -10.10 -24.98 3.39
C VAL A 117 -10.44 -24.07 2.19
N CYS A 118 -9.46 -23.30 1.74
CA CYS A 118 -9.60 -22.46 0.56
C CYS A 118 -9.70 -23.34 -0.70
N GLY A 119 -10.38 -22.87 -1.74
CA GLY A 119 -10.48 -23.60 -3.02
C GLY A 119 -9.14 -23.88 -3.72
N CYS A 120 -8.04 -23.21 -3.32
CA CYS A 120 -6.69 -23.52 -3.77
C CYS A 120 -5.97 -24.61 -2.95
N GLY A 121 -6.63 -25.20 -1.95
CA GLY A 121 -6.05 -26.16 -1.01
C GLY A 121 -5.33 -25.54 0.20
N GLY A 122 -5.21 -24.21 0.27
CA GLY A 122 -4.62 -23.50 1.41
C GLY A 122 -5.57 -23.36 2.61
N ILE A 123 -5.05 -22.97 3.76
CA ILE A 123 -5.83 -22.72 4.98
C ILE A 123 -6.21 -21.24 5.06
N ALA A 124 -7.50 -20.96 5.28
CA ALA A 124 -7.98 -19.62 5.54
C ALA A 124 -7.98 -19.33 7.04
N HIS A 125 -7.37 -18.21 7.43
CA HIS A 125 -7.30 -17.77 8.82
C HIS A 125 -8.19 -16.55 9.05
N ASP A 126 -8.77 -16.44 10.25
CA ASP A 126 -9.50 -15.24 10.64
C ASP A 126 -8.52 -14.09 10.90
N ILE A 127 -8.71 -12.98 10.18
CA ILE A 127 -7.87 -11.79 10.33
C ILE A 127 -8.48 -10.74 11.26
N LEU A 128 -9.73 -10.94 11.73
CA LEU A 128 -10.33 -10.12 12.78
C LEU A 128 -9.94 -10.67 14.15
N VAL A 129 -8.72 -10.36 14.58
CA VAL A 129 -8.19 -10.77 15.87
C VAL A 129 -8.67 -9.82 16.98
N PRO A 130 -9.21 -10.32 18.11
CA PRO A 130 -9.58 -9.48 19.25
C PRO A 130 -8.38 -8.70 19.80
N VAL A 131 -8.44 -7.37 19.73
CA VAL A 131 -7.37 -6.48 20.22
C VAL A 131 -7.61 -6.06 21.67
N LEU A 132 -8.87 -5.94 22.07
CA LEU A 132 -9.29 -5.49 23.39
C LEU A 132 -10.37 -6.41 23.96
N ASN A 133 -10.32 -6.63 25.28
CA ASN A 133 -11.38 -7.30 26.03
C ASN A 133 -11.58 -6.60 27.37
N ARG A 134 -12.80 -6.07 27.59
CA ARG A 134 -13.18 -5.33 28.81
C ARG A 134 -12.16 -4.24 29.21
N GLY A 135 -11.66 -3.51 28.22
CA GLY A 135 -10.67 -2.43 28.41
C GLY A 135 -9.21 -2.90 28.53
N ASN A 136 -8.95 -4.20 28.60
CA ASN A 136 -7.59 -4.74 28.59
C ASN A 136 -7.13 -5.01 27.15
N LEU A 137 -5.94 -4.53 26.81
CA LEU A 137 -5.28 -4.87 25.55
C LEU A 137 -4.86 -6.34 25.59
N LEU A 138 -5.16 -7.09 24.51
CA LEU A 138 -4.91 -8.53 24.41
C LEU A 138 -3.67 -8.89 23.59
N LEU A 139 -3.02 -7.89 22.97
CA LEU A 139 -1.87 -8.09 22.10
C LEU A 139 -0.84 -6.99 22.30
N ASP A 140 0.40 -7.30 21.99
CA ASP A 140 1.47 -6.32 21.94
C ASP A 140 1.42 -5.55 20.61
N MET A 141 1.56 -4.23 20.70
CA MET A 141 1.57 -3.38 19.52
C MET A 141 2.89 -3.57 18.76
N ALA A 142 2.80 -3.98 17.50
CA ALA A 142 3.96 -4.12 16.63
C ALA A 142 4.64 -2.76 16.39
N SER A 143 5.97 -2.77 16.26
CA SER A 143 6.72 -1.56 15.91
C SER A 143 6.39 -1.10 14.48
N HIS A 144 6.58 0.18 14.19
CA HIS A 144 6.40 0.72 12.83
C HIS A 144 7.27 -0.01 11.78
N LYS A 145 8.44 -0.55 12.18
CA LYS A 145 9.30 -1.35 11.29
C LYS A 145 8.66 -2.70 10.97
N ALA A 146 8.17 -3.41 11.99
CA ALA A 146 7.50 -4.70 11.82
C ALA A 146 6.21 -4.56 10.98
N ILE A 147 5.44 -3.49 11.19
CA ILE A 147 4.24 -3.19 10.38
C ILE A 147 4.63 -2.95 8.91
N ARG A 148 5.70 -2.17 8.66
CA ARG A 148 6.20 -1.93 7.31
C ARG A 148 6.63 -3.23 6.62
N GLU A 149 7.41 -4.06 7.30
CA GLU A 149 7.88 -5.36 6.78
C GLU A 149 6.70 -6.28 6.45
N TYR A 150 5.70 -6.34 7.34
CA TYR A 150 4.46 -7.09 7.10
C TYR A 150 3.76 -6.62 5.83
N VAL A 151 3.56 -5.30 5.65
CA VAL A 151 2.91 -4.74 4.46
C VAL A 151 3.72 -5.05 3.19
N LEU A 152 5.04 -4.86 3.21
CA LEU A 152 5.90 -5.15 2.07
C LEU A 152 5.83 -6.63 1.65
N GLY A 153 5.84 -7.55 2.61
CA GLY A 153 5.67 -8.98 2.32
C GLY A 153 4.28 -9.34 1.75
N GLN A 154 3.24 -8.53 2.01
CA GLN A 154 1.95 -8.70 1.34
C GLN A 154 1.97 -8.18 -0.10
N MET A 155 2.73 -7.12 -0.39
CA MET A 155 2.80 -6.51 -1.73
C MET A 155 3.43 -7.43 -2.78
N GLU A 156 4.27 -8.40 -2.40
CA GLU A 156 4.79 -9.42 -3.32
C GLU A 156 3.71 -10.24 -4.04
N ARG A 157 2.47 -10.23 -3.52
CA ARG A 157 1.34 -11.03 -4.01
C ARG A 157 0.24 -10.18 -4.64
N VAL A 158 0.42 -8.87 -4.69
CA VAL A 158 -0.53 -7.93 -5.27
C VAL A 158 0.03 -7.50 -6.61
N ASP A 159 -0.76 -7.66 -7.67
CA ASP A 159 -0.43 -7.01 -8.94
C ASP A 159 -0.78 -5.53 -8.83
N LEU A 160 0.20 -4.66 -9.10
CA LEU A 160 0.05 -3.21 -9.01
C LEU A 160 -0.22 -2.57 -10.38
N ARG A 161 -0.41 -3.39 -11.43
CA ARG A 161 -0.53 -2.93 -12.83
C ARG A 161 -1.96 -2.81 -13.35
N ASP A 162 -2.95 -2.76 -12.46
CA ASP A 162 -4.36 -2.53 -12.81
C ASP A 162 -4.73 -1.04 -12.74
#